data_AF-A0A850JGP7-F1
#
_entry.id   AF-A0A850JGP7-F1
#
_cell.length_a   1.000
_cell.length_b   1.000
_cell.length_c   1.000
_cell.angle_alpha   90.00
_cell.angle_beta   90.00
_cell.angle_gamma   90.00
#
_symmetry.space_group_name_H-M   'P 1'
#
loop_
_entity.id
_entity.type
_entity.pdbx_description
1 polymer ?
#
loop_
_entity_poly.entity_id
_entity_poly.type
_entity_poly.pdbx_seq_one_letter_code
_entity_poly.pdbx_strand_id
1 'polypeptide(L)'
;MRDFGGIVERSPARVVRPASPDEVVAAVREATAQGLDAVPRGTGHSTFGQSLTTGVSLDLRGLSGVHENGERHAAVAAGTTWREVLAATLPLGLVPPVLTDHLDVTVGGTISAGGVGGTSHLHGTQADNVLALDVVADGALVTCSPTVRPDLFDAVRAGLGRHGVITGATLRLVPAPERVLSCTIPCQNTSDLLRVQREVKAEHISGQVKPSADGWRFEAKAVLDGDGEPPPGTTETESLAYLDFADRMRPDVEELICLGEWARPHPWAMVFLPASQAAAVIESTLADMTPTDLGLSGVILVKSLRIGHVPMLAAPDDPVLFSVLRTASPGCAPVPDMLAANRRLLARATAAGGTRYAVDSTG
;
A
#
# COMPACT_ATOMS: atom_id res chain seq x y z
N MET A 1 -2.05 -20.66 9.61
CA MET A 1 -1.25 -19.60 8.93
C MET A 1 -1.91 -18.27 9.19
N ARG A 2 -1.11 -17.22 9.45
CA ARG A 2 -1.58 -15.86 9.69
C ARG A 2 -0.98 -14.89 8.67
N ASP A 3 -1.62 -13.75 8.48
CA ASP A 3 -1.08 -12.58 7.80
C ASP A 3 -0.63 -11.52 8.83
N PHE A 4 -0.15 -10.38 8.36
CA PHE A 4 0.31 -9.28 9.22
C PHE A 4 -0.78 -8.74 10.16
N GLY A 5 -2.04 -8.80 9.70
CA GLY A 5 -3.20 -8.47 10.52
C GLY A 5 -3.26 -9.26 11.82
N GLY A 6 -2.84 -10.53 11.82
CA GLY A 6 -2.79 -11.36 13.03
C GLY A 6 -4.17 -11.66 13.66
N ILE A 7 -5.26 -11.37 12.94
CA ILE A 7 -6.65 -11.50 13.42
C ILE A 7 -7.31 -12.78 12.90
N VAL A 8 -7.06 -13.11 11.64
CA VAL A 8 -7.61 -14.28 10.97
C VAL A 8 -6.53 -15.36 10.84
N GLU A 9 -6.90 -16.60 11.10
CA GLU A 9 -6.07 -17.76 10.83
C GLU A 9 -6.79 -18.74 9.91
N ARG A 10 -6.08 -19.25 8.90
CA ARG A 10 -6.53 -20.36 8.06
C ARG A 10 -5.41 -21.38 7.90
N SER A 11 -5.78 -22.65 7.75
CA SER A 11 -4.85 -23.74 7.51
C SER A 11 -5.04 -24.23 6.07
N PRO A 12 -4.11 -23.94 5.14
CA PRO A 12 -4.23 -24.39 3.76
C PRO A 12 -4.04 -25.91 3.69
N ALA A 13 -4.74 -26.57 2.77
CA ALA A 13 -4.52 -27.97 2.43
C ALA A 13 -3.06 -28.23 1.97
N ARG A 14 -2.46 -27.26 1.25
CA ARG A 14 -1.02 -27.27 0.95
C ARG A 14 -0.46 -25.87 0.70
N VAL A 15 0.86 -25.74 0.84
CA VAL A 15 1.63 -24.56 0.45
C VAL A 15 2.56 -24.95 -0.69
N VAL A 16 2.46 -24.25 -1.82
CA VAL A 16 3.35 -24.42 -2.98
C VAL A 16 4.27 -23.20 -3.07
N ARG A 17 5.55 -23.42 -3.33
CA ARG A 17 6.58 -22.38 -3.50
C ARG A 17 7.12 -22.43 -4.93
N PRO A 18 6.36 -21.92 -5.91
CA PRO A 18 6.80 -21.97 -7.30
C PRO A 18 8.04 -21.12 -7.50
N ALA A 19 9.00 -21.64 -8.26
CA ALA A 19 10.22 -20.94 -8.67
C ALA A 19 10.17 -20.48 -10.14
N SER A 20 9.09 -20.81 -10.86
CA SER A 20 8.87 -20.42 -12.25
C SER A 20 7.38 -20.17 -12.53
N PRO A 21 7.02 -19.40 -13.58
CA PRO A 21 5.63 -19.25 -14.01
C PRO A 21 4.98 -20.59 -14.38
N ASP A 22 5.72 -21.54 -14.94
CA ASP A 22 5.19 -22.87 -15.29
C ASP A 22 4.78 -23.68 -14.05
N GLU A 23 5.52 -23.55 -12.95
CA GLU A 23 5.14 -24.14 -11.67
C GLU A 23 3.88 -23.48 -11.07
N VAL A 24 3.69 -22.17 -11.29
CA VAL A 24 2.43 -21.49 -10.93
C VAL A 24 1.27 -22.07 -11.75
N VAL A 25 1.45 -22.23 -13.06
CA VAL A 25 0.45 -22.85 -13.95
C VAL A 25 0.09 -24.26 -13.48
N ALA A 26 1.10 -25.09 -13.19
CA ALA A 26 0.90 -26.45 -12.72
C ALA A 26 0.12 -26.46 -11.39
N ALA A 27 0.50 -25.61 -10.43
CA ALA A 27 -0.15 -25.52 -9.13
C ALA A 27 -1.61 -25.06 -9.23
N VAL A 28 -1.89 -24.05 -10.06
CA VAL A 28 -3.26 -23.56 -10.31
C VAL A 28 -4.12 -24.66 -10.94
N ARG A 29 -3.63 -25.32 -11.99
CA ARG A 29 -4.36 -26.42 -12.66
C ARG A 29 -4.65 -27.57 -11.71
N GLU A 30 -3.66 -27.96 -10.91
CA GLU A 30 -3.81 -29.04 -9.93
C GLU A 30 -4.82 -28.67 -8.83
N ALA A 31 -4.79 -27.44 -8.32
CA ALA A 31 -5.77 -26.95 -7.36
C ALA A 31 -7.19 -26.99 -7.95
N THR A 32 -7.36 -26.48 -9.18
CA THR A 32 -8.65 -26.53 -9.89
C THR A 32 -9.15 -27.95 -10.10
N ALA A 33 -8.29 -28.88 -10.51
CA ALA A 33 -8.64 -30.29 -10.69
C ALA A 33 -9.10 -30.97 -9.39
N GLN A 34 -8.66 -30.47 -8.24
CA GLN A 34 -9.04 -30.93 -6.91
C GLN A 34 -10.23 -30.16 -6.31
N GLY A 35 -10.79 -29.17 -7.04
CA GLY A 35 -11.85 -28.30 -6.54
C GLY A 35 -11.40 -27.38 -5.40
N LEU A 36 -10.11 -27.06 -5.33
CA LEU A 36 -9.51 -26.18 -4.33
C LEU A 36 -9.19 -24.80 -4.92
N ASP A 37 -9.40 -23.76 -4.11
CA ASP A 37 -8.91 -22.42 -4.43
C ASP A 37 -7.39 -22.35 -4.39
N ALA A 38 -6.77 -21.67 -5.35
CA ALA A 38 -5.36 -21.31 -5.31
C ALA A 38 -5.22 -19.80 -5.03
N VAL A 39 -4.68 -19.44 -3.87
CA VAL A 39 -4.56 -18.04 -3.44
C VAL A 39 -3.10 -17.61 -3.46
N PRO A 40 -2.74 -16.56 -4.24
CA PRO A 40 -1.39 -16.03 -4.26
C PRO A 40 -1.06 -15.31 -2.94
N ARG A 41 0.15 -15.53 -2.46
CA ARG A 41 0.68 -14.93 -1.24
C ARG A 41 2.08 -14.39 -1.50
N GLY A 42 2.24 -13.07 -1.32
CA GLY A 42 3.53 -12.38 -1.28
C GLY A 42 4.16 -12.48 0.12
N THR A 43 4.54 -11.34 0.70
CA THR A 43 5.08 -11.30 2.08
C THR A 43 4.01 -11.52 3.18
N GLY A 44 2.74 -11.61 2.80
CA GLY A 44 1.64 -11.84 3.75
C GLY A 44 1.23 -10.61 4.53
N HIS A 45 1.44 -9.41 3.98
CA HIS A 45 1.14 -8.11 4.59
C HIS A 45 -0.35 -7.71 4.52
N SER A 46 -1.24 -8.67 4.24
CA SER A 46 -2.69 -8.49 4.38
C SER A 46 -3.07 -8.32 5.85
N THR A 47 -4.22 -7.72 6.11
CA THR A 47 -4.65 -7.36 7.47
C THR A 47 -5.88 -8.12 7.95
N PHE A 48 -6.53 -8.92 7.09
CA PHE A 48 -7.78 -9.61 7.43
C PHE A 48 -8.06 -10.85 6.58
N GLY A 49 -7.01 -11.61 6.26
CA GLY A 49 -7.10 -12.91 5.61
C GLY A 49 -7.19 -12.88 4.09
N GLN A 50 -6.99 -11.74 3.43
CA GLN A 50 -7.04 -11.61 1.96
C GLN A 50 -6.08 -12.58 1.26
N SER A 51 -4.92 -12.85 1.87
CA SER A 51 -3.91 -13.79 1.35
C SER A 51 -3.92 -15.16 2.07
N LEU A 52 -5.03 -15.51 2.72
CA LEU A 52 -5.20 -16.77 3.46
C LEU A 52 -6.28 -17.65 2.81
N THR A 53 -6.04 -18.96 2.80
CA THR A 53 -6.96 -19.95 2.22
C THR A 53 -6.96 -21.25 3.02
N THR A 54 -8.03 -22.04 2.88
CA THR A 54 -8.07 -23.46 3.27
C THR A 54 -7.68 -24.39 2.11
N GLY A 55 -7.58 -23.87 0.89
CA GLY A 55 -7.10 -24.57 -0.30
C GLY A 55 -5.58 -24.52 -0.44
N VAL A 56 -5.10 -24.05 -1.58
CA VAL A 56 -3.69 -24.00 -1.94
C VAL A 56 -3.14 -22.58 -1.78
N SER A 57 -2.18 -22.40 -0.88
CA SER A 57 -1.43 -21.14 -0.77
C SER A 57 -0.25 -21.16 -1.73
N LEU A 58 -0.18 -20.22 -2.66
CA LEU A 58 0.96 -20.04 -3.56
C LEU A 58 1.91 -18.99 -2.96
N ASP A 59 2.98 -19.43 -2.32
CA ASP A 59 4.02 -18.56 -1.77
C ASP A 59 4.95 -18.09 -2.91
N LEU A 60 4.62 -16.93 -3.48
CA LEU A 60 5.25 -16.40 -4.68
C LEU A 60 6.65 -15.84 -4.44
N ARG A 61 7.15 -15.81 -3.20
CA ARG A 61 8.49 -15.29 -2.89
C ARG A 61 9.62 -16.11 -3.52
N GLY A 62 9.35 -17.35 -3.91
CA GLY A 62 10.28 -18.17 -4.71
C GLY A 62 10.41 -17.71 -6.17
N LEU A 63 9.43 -16.93 -6.65
CA LEU A 63 9.43 -16.29 -7.96
C LEU A 63 9.80 -14.81 -7.79
N SER A 64 11.10 -14.55 -7.58
CA SER A 64 11.65 -13.22 -7.30
C SER A 64 12.85 -12.90 -8.20
N GLY A 65 13.15 -11.61 -8.33
CA GLY A 65 14.27 -11.09 -9.10
C GLY A 65 13.86 -10.00 -10.08
N VAL A 66 14.84 -9.16 -10.41
CA VAL A 66 14.78 -8.19 -11.50
C VAL A 66 15.53 -8.80 -12.69
N HIS A 67 14.82 -9.10 -13.76
CA HIS A 67 15.34 -9.88 -14.89
C HIS A 67 15.88 -9.01 -16.03
N GLU A 68 15.34 -7.80 -16.17
CA GLU A 68 15.75 -6.87 -17.22
C GLU A 68 15.63 -5.43 -16.70
N ASN A 69 16.62 -4.60 -17.02
CA ASN A 69 16.57 -3.15 -16.83
C ASN A 69 16.75 -2.50 -18.21
N GLY A 70 15.69 -1.90 -18.74
CA GLY A 70 15.76 -1.02 -19.90
C GLY A 70 16.05 0.43 -19.46
N GLU A 71 16.11 1.35 -20.42
CA GLU A 71 16.43 2.76 -20.11
C GLU A 71 15.43 3.43 -19.16
N ARG A 72 14.16 3.01 -19.20
CA ARG A 72 13.06 3.58 -18.37
C ARG A 72 12.04 2.53 -17.91
N HIS A 73 12.45 1.27 -17.83
CA HIS A 73 11.60 0.20 -17.31
C HIS A 73 12.42 -0.92 -16.66
N ALA A 74 11.77 -1.70 -15.80
CA ALA A 74 12.32 -2.94 -15.27
C ALA A 74 11.31 -4.09 -15.41
N ALA A 75 11.76 -5.26 -15.87
CA ALA A 75 10.97 -6.49 -15.83
C ALA A 75 11.30 -7.24 -14.53
N VAL A 76 10.29 -7.47 -13.71
CA VAL A 76 10.45 -8.03 -12.36
C VAL A 76 9.49 -9.18 -12.13
N ALA A 77 9.94 -10.20 -11.40
CA ALA A 77 9.07 -11.26 -10.93
C ALA A 77 8.14 -10.76 -9.82
N ALA A 78 6.92 -11.32 -9.75
CA ALA A 78 5.87 -10.82 -8.86
C ALA A 78 6.18 -10.95 -7.37
N GLY A 79 7.01 -11.92 -6.98
CA GLY A 79 7.45 -12.15 -5.60
C GLY A 79 8.57 -11.23 -5.13
N THR A 80 9.15 -10.42 -6.03
CA THR A 80 10.19 -9.44 -5.70
C THR A 80 9.62 -8.35 -4.79
N THR A 81 10.34 -7.98 -3.75
CA THR A 81 10.00 -6.85 -2.88
C THR A 81 10.35 -5.51 -3.53
N TRP A 82 9.63 -4.43 -3.20
CA TRP A 82 9.98 -3.10 -3.71
C TRP A 82 11.37 -2.64 -3.28
N ARG A 83 11.88 -3.15 -2.16
CA ARG A 83 13.25 -2.97 -1.74
C ARG A 83 14.26 -3.57 -2.71
N GLU A 84 14.05 -4.81 -3.12
CA GLU A 84 14.91 -5.48 -4.11
C GLU A 84 14.83 -4.76 -5.46
N VAL A 85 13.64 -4.29 -5.86
CA VAL A 85 13.47 -3.45 -7.05
C VAL A 85 14.30 -2.17 -6.92
N LEU A 86 14.16 -1.44 -5.80
CA LEU A 86 14.92 -0.22 -5.56
C LEU A 86 16.43 -0.45 -5.55
N ALA A 87 16.89 -1.53 -4.91
CA ALA A 87 18.30 -1.91 -4.88
C ALA A 87 18.87 -2.22 -6.27
N ALA A 88 18.04 -2.74 -7.18
CA ALA A 88 18.44 -3.03 -8.55
C ALA A 88 18.40 -1.80 -9.47
N THR A 89 17.44 -0.88 -9.27
CA THR A 89 17.25 0.26 -10.19
C THR A 89 17.99 1.53 -9.76
N LEU A 90 18.13 1.78 -8.45
CA LEU A 90 18.74 3.01 -7.94
C LEU A 90 20.21 3.18 -8.37
N PRO A 91 21.06 2.14 -8.41
CA PRO A 91 22.43 2.26 -8.95
C PRO A 91 22.49 2.67 -10.43
N LEU A 92 21.38 2.51 -11.17
CA LEU A 92 21.23 2.96 -12.56
C LEU A 92 20.70 4.40 -12.65
N GLY A 93 20.53 5.09 -11.52
CA GLY A 93 19.92 6.42 -11.44
C GLY A 93 18.41 6.40 -11.71
N LEU A 94 17.74 5.27 -11.48
CA LEU A 94 16.33 5.06 -11.80
C LEU A 94 15.54 4.53 -10.60
N VAL A 95 14.29 4.97 -10.47
CA VAL A 95 13.35 4.51 -9.42
C VAL A 95 11.96 4.27 -9.98
N PRO A 96 11.17 3.37 -9.36
CA PRO A 96 9.73 3.34 -9.59
C PRO A 96 9.11 4.71 -9.25
N PRO A 97 8.19 5.25 -10.08
CA PRO A 97 7.52 6.53 -9.82
C PRO A 97 6.74 6.58 -8.50
N VAL A 98 6.30 5.41 -8.03
CA VAL A 98 5.52 5.26 -6.79
C VAL A 98 6.10 4.10 -5.99
N LEU A 99 6.50 4.41 -4.76
CA LEU A 99 6.86 3.42 -3.73
C LEU A 99 5.83 3.46 -2.60
N THR A 100 5.52 2.31 -2.03
CA THR A 100 4.79 2.22 -0.76
C THR A 100 5.68 2.71 0.38
N ASP A 101 5.07 3.14 1.50
CA ASP A 101 5.86 3.60 2.65
C ASP A 101 6.72 2.47 3.26
N HIS A 102 6.22 1.23 3.24
CA HIS A 102 6.98 0.03 3.62
C HIS A 102 7.41 -0.74 2.36
N LEU A 103 8.71 -1.05 2.24
CA LEU A 103 9.27 -1.64 1.02
C LEU A 103 9.35 -3.18 1.03
N ASP A 104 9.17 -3.85 2.17
CA ASP A 104 9.18 -5.33 2.27
C ASP A 104 7.81 -5.94 1.94
N VAL A 105 7.18 -5.41 0.89
CA VAL A 105 5.98 -5.94 0.27
C VAL A 105 6.26 -6.24 -1.19
N THR A 106 5.64 -7.30 -1.71
CA THR A 106 5.92 -7.81 -3.05
C THR A 106 5.22 -7.00 -4.13
N VAL A 107 5.86 -6.85 -5.29
CA VAL A 107 5.33 -6.17 -6.49
C VAL A 107 3.94 -6.68 -6.84
N GLY A 108 3.75 -7.99 -7.01
CA GLY A 108 2.47 -8.58 -7.38
C GLY A 108 1.36 -8.32 -6.35
N GLY A 109 1.70 -8.39 -5.06
CA GLY A 109 0.77 -8.10 -3.96
C GLY A 109 0.29 -6.65 -3.98
N THR A 110 1.20 -5.68 -4.16
CA THR A 110 0.83 -4.26 -4.18
C THR A 110 0.08 -3.84 -5.44
N ILE A 111 0.46 -4.35 -6.62
CA ILE A 111 -0.30 -4.11 -7.87
C ILE A 111 -1.72 -4.66 -7.73
N SER A 112 -1.87 -5.83 -7.10
CA SER A 112 -3.19 -6.43 -6.83
C SER A 112 -4.06 -5.61 -5.87
N ALA A 113 -3.46 -4.70 -5.09
CA ALA A 113 -4.16 -3.79 -4.18
C ALA A 113 -4.25 -2.35 -4.71
N GLY A 114 -3.56 -2.03 -5.82
CA GLY A 114 -3.38 -0.66 -6.34
C GLY A 114 -1.99 -0.11 -6.00
N GLY A 115 -1.64 -0.06 -4.71
CA GLY A 115 -0.34 0.40 -4.22
C GLY A 115 -0.23 1.93 -4.22
N VAL A 116 -0.26 2.52 -3.03
CA VAL A 116 -0.28 3.99 -2.84
C VAL A 116 0.97 4.44 -2.10
N GLY A 117 1.60 5.49 -2.61
CA GLY A 117 2.77 6.15 -2.05
C GLY A 117 2.53 7.64 -1.81
N GLY A 118 3.53 8.37 -1.31
CA GLY A 118 3.40 9.84 -1.20
C GLY A 118 3.68 10.59 -2.50
N THR A 119 4.12 9.92 -3.57
CA THR A 119 4.19 10.50 -4.93
C THR A 119 2.90 10.25 -5.73
N SER A 120 1.90 9.60 -5.12
CA SER A 120 0.68 9.19 -5.81
C SER A 120 -0.24 10.35 -6.22
N HIS A 121 -0.08 11.54 -5.64
CA HIS A 121 -0.74 12.77 -6.13
C HIS A 121 -0.25 13.17 -7.53
N LEU A 122 0.99 12.83 -7.90
CA LEU A 122 1.57 13.13 -9.21
C LEU A 122 1.48 11.96 -10.19
N HIS A 123 1.74 10.75 -9.71
CA HIS A 123 2.00 9.59 -10.56
C HIS A 123 0.93 8.51 -10.52
N GLY A 124 -0.15 8.70 -9.76
CA GLY A 124 -1.15 7.64 -9.58
C GLY A 124 -0.70 6.58 -8.58
N THR A 125 -1.21 5.37 -8.76
CA THR A 125 -0.86 4.20 -7.96
C THR A 125 0.32 3.42 -8.58
N GLN A 126 0.83 2.40 -7.89
CA GLN A 126 1.79 1.48 -8.49
C GLN A 126 1.17 0.75 -9.69
N ALA A 127 -0.11 0.40 -9.61
CA ALA A 127 -0.89 -0.18 -10.70
C ALA A 127 -1.01 0.75 -11.92
N ASP A 128 -1.02 2.08 -11.73
CA ASP A 128 -0.98 3.04 -12.84
C ASP A 128 0.35 3.05 -13.60
N ASN A 129 1.43 2.58 -12.96
CA ASN A 129 2.80 2.65 -13.49
C ASN A 129 3.31 1.30 -14.03
N VAL A 130 2.39 0.38 -14.30
CA VAL A 130 2.70 -0.91 -14.94
C VAL A 130 2.53 -0.79 -16.45
N LEU A 131 3.52 -1.28 -17.20
CA LEU A 131 3.51 -1.29 -18.67
C LEU A 131 2.94 -2.60 -19.23
N ALA A 132 3.23 -3.72 -18.58
CA ALA A 132 2.71 -5.05 -18.92
C ALA A 132 2.73 -5.97 -17.69
N LEU A 133 1.92 -7.02 -17.72
CA LEU A 133 1.84 -8.06 -16.70
C LEU A 133 1.83 -9.44 -17.35
N ASP A 134 2.59 -10.36 -16.75
CA ASP A 134 2.44 -11.79 -16.98
C ASP A 134 1.54 -12.37 -15.90
N VAL A 135 0.49 -13.06 -16.33
CA VAL A 135 -0.61 -13.53 -15.46
C VAL A 135 -0.93 -14.97 -15.79
N VAL A 136 -1.06 -15.81 -14.77
CA VAL A 136 -1.73 -17.11 -14.90
C VAL A 136 -3.23 -16.90 -14.72
N ALA A 137 -3.97 -16.95 -15.83
CA ALA A 137 -5.41 -16.83 -15.91
C ALA A 137 -5.99 -18.09 -16.55
N ASP A 138 -7.06 -18.65 -15.98
CA ASP A 138 -7.69 -19.91 -16.43
C ASP A 138 -6.69 -21.06 -16.64
N GLY A 139 -5.66 -21.12 -15.79
CA GLY A 139 -4.61 -22.14 -15.86
C GLY A 139 -3.70 -22.00 -17.08
N ALA A 140 -3.58 -20.81 -17.69
CA ALA A 140 -2.63 -20.53 -18.75
C ALA A 140 -1.84 -19.25 -18.45
N LEU A 141 -0.55 -19.25 -18.78
CA LEU A 141 0.28 -18.05 -18.70
C LEU A 141 -0.02 -17.16 -19.90
N VAL A 142 -0.38 -15.91 -19.65
CA VAL A 142 -0.67 -14.90 -20.68
C VAL A 142 -0.05 -13.56 -20.29
N THR A 143 0.39 -12.81 -21.30
CA THR A 143 0.82 -11.42 -21.12
C THR A 143 -0.33 -10.48 -21.47
N CYS A 144 -0.51 -9.44 -20.66
CA CYS A 144 -1.48 -8.37 -20.86
C CYS A 144 -0.86 -6.98 -20.63
N SER A 145 -1.43 -5.97 -21.30
CA SER A 145 -1.01 -4.58 -21.30
C SER A 145 -2.20 -3.70 -21.73
N PRO A 146 -2.08 -2.36 -21.74
CA PRO A 146 -3.12 -1.48 -22.26
C PRO A 146 -3.53 -1.76 -23.72
N THR A 147 -2.67 -2.42 -24.51
CA THR A 147 -2.90 -2.73 -25.93
C THR A 147 -3.04 -4.22 -26.23
N VAL A 148 -2.76 -5.09 -25.26
CA VAL A 148 -2.82 -6.55 -25.40
C VAL A 148 -3.66 -7.11 -24.25
N ARG A 149 -4.83 -7.69 -24.54
CA ARG A 149 -5.79 -8.14 -23.51
C ARG A 149 -6.10 -7.04 -22.48
N PRO A 150 -6.54 -5.84 -22.91
CA PRO A 150 -6.78 -4.71 -22.01
C PRO A 150 -7.76 -5.04 -20.89
N ASP A 151 -8.81 -5.83 -21.18
CA ASP A 151 -9.80 -6.23 -20.17
C ASP A 151 -9.17 -7.04 -19.03
N LEU A 152 -8.24 -7.95 -19.34
CA LEU A 152 -7.51 -8.70 -18.31
C LEU A 152 -6.55 -7.78 -17.55
N PHE A 153 -5.82 -6.91 -18.25
CA PHE A 153 -4.90 -5.95 -17.66
C PHE A 153 -5.61 -5.02 -16.66
N ASP A 154 -6.82 -4.60 -16.97
CA ASP A 154 -7.67 -3.80 -16.10
C ASP A 154 -8.24 -4.61 -14.93
N ALA A 155 -8.62 -5.87 -15.15
CA ALA A 155 -9.17 -6.73 -14.11
C ALA A 155 -8.15 -7.17 -13.06
N VAL A 156 -6.87 -7.36 -13.42
CA VAL A 156 -5.85 -7.84 -12.47
C VAL A 156 -5.26 -6.73 -11.60
N ARG A 157 -5.17 -5.50 -12.13
CA ARG A 157 -4.66 -4.33 -11.41
C ARG A 157 -5.69 -3.85 -10.40
N ALA A 158 -5.34 -3.82 -9.12
CA ALA A 158 -6.27 -3.67 -7.99
C ALA A 158 -7.35 -4.77 -7.91
N GLY A 159 -7.18 -5.89 -8.62
CA GLY A 159 -8.14 -7.00 -8.70
C GLY A 159 -8.14 -7.97 -7.52
N LEU A 160 -7.33 -7.72 -6.48
CA LEU A 160 -7.23 -8.52 -5.26
C LEU A 160 -6.90 -10.01 -5.51
N GLY A 161 -6.18 -10.29 -6.60
CA GLY A 161 -5.80 -11.67 -7.00
C GLY A 161 -6.97 -12.53 -7.50
N ARG A 162 -8.15 -11.94 -7.78
CA ARG A 162 -9.36 -12.69 -8.19
C ARG A 162 -9.41 -13.05 -9.66
N HIS A 163 -8.68 -12.30 -10.49
CA HIS A 163 -8.72 -12.42 -11.95
C HIS A 163 -7.50 -13.13 -12.55
N GLY A 164 -6.63 -13.66 -11.68
CA GLY A 164 -5.42 -14.38 -12.07
C GLY A 164 -4.27 -14.14 -11.09
N VAL A 165 -3.23 -14.96 -11.24
CA VAL A 165 -1.99 -14.85 -10.45
C VAL A 165 -0.96 -14.07 -11.26
N ILE A 166 -0.62 -12.86 -10.83
CA ILE A 166 0.49 -12.10 -11.42
C ILE A 166 1.80 -12.86 -11.13
N THR A 167 2.55 -13.19 -12.19
CA THR A 167 3.85 -13.85 -12.11
C THR A 167 5.01 -12.93 -12.45
N GLY A 168 4.76 -11.89 -13.24
CA GLY A 168 5.75 -10.87 -13.61
C GLY A 168 5.10 -9.54 -13.95
N ALA A 169 5.89 -8.46 -13.85
CA ALA A 169 5.47 -7.11 -14.20
C ALA A 169 6.59 -6.36 -14.91
N THR A 170 6.25 -5.61 -15.96
CA THR A 170 7.12 -4.60 -16.54
C THR A 170 6.74 -3.25 -15.95
N LEU A 171 7.63 -2.67 -15.15
CA LEU A 171 7.40 -1.44 -14.40
C LEU A 171 8.00 -0.24 -15.14
N ARG A 172 7.30 0.89 -15.15
CA ARG A 172 7.87 2.19 -15.57
C ARG A 172 8.89 2.65 -14.53
N LEU A 173 9.98 3.26 -14.98
CA LEU A 173 10.98 3.92 -14.13
C LEU A 173 11.12 5.41 -14.49
N VAL A 174 11.57 6.20 -13.53
CA VAL A 174 11.90 7.63 -13.68
C VAL A 174 13.30 7.90 -13.12
N PRO A 175 13.95 9.01 -13.52
CA PRO A 175 15.19 9.44 -12.89
C PRO A 175 15.05 9.54 -11.38
N ALA A 176 16.03 9.00 -10.66
CA ALA A 176 16.11 9.10 -9.21
C ALA A 176 16.83 10.39 -8.81
N PRO A 177 16.31 11.16 -7.85
CA PRO A 177 17.11 12.22 -7.25
C PRO A 177 18.22 11.59 -6.40
N GLU A 178 19.35 12.29 -6.25
CA GLU A 178 20.43 11.83 -5.36
C GLU A 178 20.08 12.04 -3.88
N ARG A 179 19.37 13.13 -3.61
CA ARG A 179 19.00 13.61 -2.28
C ARG A 179 17.61 14.21 -2.29
N VAL A 180 17.01 14.33 -1.12
CA VAL A 180 15.74 15.01 -0.92
C VAL A 180 15.77 15.90 0.32
N LEU A 181 14.94 16.94 0.30
CA LEU A 181 14.64 17.78 1.45
C LEU A 181 13.24 17.46 1.96
N SER A 182 13.15 16.84 3.13
CA SER A 182 11.90 16.57 3.84
C SER A 182 11.53 17.77 4.71
N CYS A 183 10.31 18.27 4.56
CA CYS A 183 9.79 19.44 5.27
C CYS A 183 8.54 19.08 6.08
N THR A 184 8.53 19.40 7.38
CA THR A 184 7.33 19.31 8.24
C THR A 184 6.57 20.63 8.23
N ILE A 185 5.28 20.59 7.88
CA ILE A 185 4.39 21.75 7.88
C ILE A 185 3.23 21.47 8.84
N PRO A 186 3.19 22.10 10.04
CA PRO A 186 2.06 21.96 10.95
C PRO A 186 0.76 22.49 10.31
N CYS A 187 -0.34 21.79 10.54
CA CYS A 187 -1.66 22.14 10.02
C CYS A 187 -2.64 22.32 11.18
N GLN A 188 -3.61 23.21 11.01
CA GLN A 188 -4.56 23.54 12.07
C GLN A 188 -5.63 22.46 12.29
N ASN A 189 -6.08 21.83 11.20
CA ASN A 189 -7.13 20.81 11.19
C ASN A 189 -7.08 20.04 9.86
N THR A 190 -8.06 19.17 9.61
CA THR A 190 -8.07 18.35 8.40
C THR A 190 -8.26 19.19 7.13
N SER A 191 -9.10 20.22 7.17
CA SER A 191 -9.33 21.09 6.00
C SER A 191 -8.04 21.83 5.59
N ASP A 192 -7.29 22.32 6.58
CA ASP A 192 -5.99 22.96 6.37
C ASP A 192 -4.95 21.97 5.85
N LEU A 193 -4.90 20.75 6.40
CA LEU A 193 -4.03 19.67 5.92
C LEU A 193 -4.29 19.35 4.43
N LEU A 194 -5.56 19.22 4.03
CA LEU A 194 -5.93 18.96 2.64
C LEU A 194 -5.63 20.16 1.74
N ARG A 195 -5.76 21.40 2.24
CA ARG A 195 -5.36 22.61 1.53
C ARG A 195 -3.85 22.61 1.27
N VAL A 196 -3.03 22.37 2.30
CA VAL A 196 -1.57 22.27 2.18
C VAL A 196 -1.18 21.21 1.15
N GLN A 197 -1.81 20.03 1.17
CA GLN A 197 -1.55 18.98 0.20
C GLN A 197 -1.87 19.37 -1.26
N ARG A 198 -2.81 20.29 -1.49
CA ARG A 198 -3.15 20.78 -2.83
C ARG A 198 -2.27 21.94 -3.30
N GLU A 199 -1.86 22.80 -2.38
CA GLU A 199 -1.19 24.07 -2.72
C GLU A 199 0.33 23.97 -2.70
N VAL A 200 0.89 23.10 -1.87
CA VAL A 200 2.35 22.90 -1.79
C VAL A 200 2.82 22.05 -2.97
N LYS A 201 3.76 22.61 -3.73
CA LYS A 201 4.47 21.88 -4.78
C LYS A 201 5.58 21.05 -4.15
N ALA A 202 5.44 19.73 -4.21
CA ALA A 202 6.42 18.77 -3.74
C ALA A 202 6.31 17.47 -4.52
N GLU A 203 7.43 16.78 -4.74
CA GLU A 203 7.50 15.49 -5.42
C GLU A 203 6.82 14.39 -4.60
N HIS A 204 6.92 14.45 -3.27
CA HIS A 204 6.16 13.61 -2.36
C HIS A 204 5.40 14.45 -1.33
N ILE A 205 4.13 14.14 -1.12
CA ILE A 205 3.29 14.80 -0.13
C ILE A 205 2.42 13.80 0.62
N SER A 206 2.37 13.92 1.95
CA SER A 206 1.48 13.13 2.79
C SER A 206 1.07 13.91 4.04
N GLY A 207 -0.05 13.52 4.63
CA GLY A 207 -0.52 14.04 5.91
C GLY A 207 -0.45 12.99 6.99
N GLN A 208 -0.14 13.43 8.21
CA GLN A 208 -0.19 12.63 9.41
C GLN A 208 -1.07 13.30 10.46
N VAL A 209 -1.78 12.48 11.23
CA VAL A 209 -2.51 12.92 12.42
C VAL A 209 -1.93 12.16 13.62
N LYS A 210 -1.48 12.91 14.63
CA LYS A 210 -0.78 12.36 15.80
C LYS A 210 -1.53 12.69 17.08
N PRO A 211 -1.58 11.77 18.07
CA PRO A 211 -2.01 12.11 19.42
C PRO A 211 -1.24 13.32 19.98
N SER A 212 -1.93 14.17 20.72
CA SER A 212 -1.37 15.32 21.44
C SER A 212 -2.10 15.51 22.77
N ALA A 213 -1.57 16.37 23.66
CA ALA A 213 -2.17 16.61 24.97
C ALA A 213 -3.63 17.12 24.87
N ASP A 214 -3.93 17.92 23.85
CA ASP A 214 -5.22 18.58 23.65
C ASP A 214 -6.08 17.91 22.55
N GLY A 215 -5.78 16.66 22.19
CA GLY A 215 -6.48 15.91 21.16
C GLY A 215 -5.55 15.47 20.03
N TRP A 216 -5.76 15.98 18.82
CA TRP A 216 -5.04 15.54 17.62
C TRP A 216 -4.23 16.68 16.99
N ARG A 217 -2.96 16.42 16.66
CA ARG A 217 -2.08 17.33 15.91
C ARG A 217 -2.01 16.88 14.45
N PHE A 218 -2.11 17.84 13.54
CA PHE A 218 -2.07 17.61 12.09
C PHE A 218 -0.76 18.15 11.53
N GLU A 219 -0.11 17.39 10.65
CA GLU A 219 1.10 17.84 9.95
C GLU A 219 1.14 17.27 8.54
N ALA A 220 1.61 18.08 7.59
CA ALA A 220 1.98 17.62 6.26
C ALA A 220 3.49 17.36 6.22
N LYS A 221 3.88 16.33 5.48
CA LYS A 221 5.26 16.05 5.07
C LYS A 221 5.35 16.32 3.58
N ALA A 222 6.03 17.40 3.22
CA ALA A 222 6.35 17.77 1.84
C ALA A 222 7.82 17.45 1.58
N VAL A 223 8.12 16.75 0.50
CA VAL A 223 9.48 16.32 0.17
C VAL A 223 9.83 16.82 -1.21
N LEU A 224 10.94 17.56 -1.27
CA LEU A 224 11.47 18.14 -2.49
C LEU A 224 12.67 17.34 -2.99
N ASP A 225 12.81 17.22 -4.30
CA ASP A 225 14.05 16.70 -4.89
C ASP A 225 15.20 17.70 -4.68
N GLY A 226 16.36 17.21 -4.21
CA GLY A 226 17.53 18.02 -3.88
C GLY A 226 17.33 18.90 -2.64
N ASP A 227 18.01 20.04 -2.60
CA ASP A 227 17.99 20.99 -1.47
C ASP A 227 17.21 22.27 -1.83
N GLY A 228 15.97 22.11 -2.32
CA GLY A 228 15.09 23.22 -2.70
C GLY A 228 14.72 24.16 -1.55
N GLU A 229 14.08 25.30 -1.86
CA GLU A 229 13.59 26.21 -0.83
C GLU A 229 12.41 25.56 -0.08
N PRO A 230 12.45 25.47 1.26
CA PRO A 230 11.36 24.89 2.04
C PRO A 230 10.03 25.61 1.78
N PRO A 231 8.90 24.89 1.62
CA PRO A 231 7.60 25.53 1.42
C PRO A 231 7.22 26.43 2.61
N PRO A 232 6.42 27.50 2.38
CA PRO A 232 5.94 28.36 3.46
C PRO A 232 5.25 27.57 4.59
N GLY A 233 5.52 27.95 5.84
CA GLY A 233 4.98 27.28 7.01
C GLY A 233 5.77 26.04 7.47
N THR A 234 6.86 25.70 6.78
CA THR A 234 7.78 24.65 7.24
C THR A 234 8.41 25.02 8.58
N THR A 235 8.34 24.12 9.56
CA THR A 235 8.96 24.28 10.89
C THR A 235 10.18 23.40 11.10
N GLU A 236 10.30 22.31 10.34
CA GLU A 236 11.43 21.38 10.42
C GLU A 236 11.83 20.96 9.02
N THR A 237 13.13 20.81 8.81
CA THR A 237 13.70 20.34 7.55
C THR A 237 14.76 19.29 7.81
N GLU A 238 14.83 18.29 6.95
CA GLU A 238 15.86 17.25 6.99
C GLU A 238 16.31 16.92 5.56
N SER A 239 17.61 17.02 5.29
CA SER A 239 18.20 16.65 3.99
C SER A 239 18.77 15.23 4.07
N LEU A 240 18.26 14.34 3.23
CA LEU A 240 18.56 12.90 3.25
C LEU A 240 19.10 12.45 1.89
N ALA A 241 19.92 11.40 1.87
CA ALA A 241 20.12 10.66 0.62
C ALA A 241 18.79 10.03 0.21
N TYR A 242 18.52 9.91 -1.10
CA TYR A 242 17.24 9.37 -1.56
C TYR A 242 16.99 7.94 -1.06
N LEU A 243 18.04 7.10 -0.98
CA LEU A 243 17.92 5.74 -0.46
C LEU A 243 17.43 5.73 1.00
N ASP A 244 18.00 6.58 1.85
CA ASP A 244 17.63 6.68 3.26
C ASP A 244 16.18 7.18 3.41
N PHE A 245 15.77 8.14 2.56
CA PHE A 245 14.39 8.58 2.53
C PHE A 245 13.42 7.50 2.04
N ALA A 246 13.76 6.79 0.96
CA ALA A 246 12.93 5.74 0.39
C ALA A 246 12.76 4.58 1.38
N ASP A 247 13.79 4.26 2.17
CA ASP A 247 13.78 3.21 3.18
C ASP A 247 13.53 3.68 4.62
N ARG A 248 13.06 4.91 4.80
CA ARG A 248 12.95 5.58 6.12
C ARG A 248 12.13 4.81 7.16
N MET A 249 11.21 3.92 6.74
CA MET A 249 10.41 3.12 7.66
C MET A 249 11.19 1.94 8.26
N ARG A 250 12.33 1.56 7.69
CA ARG A 250 13.10 0.39 8.16
C ARG A 250 13.48 0.48 9.65
N PRO A 251 14.10 1.57 10.14
CA PRO A 251 14.47 1.66 11.55
C PRO A 251 13.26 1.57 12.47
N ASP A 252 12.15 2.23 12.12
CA ASP A 252 10.90 2.16 12.87
C ASP A 252 10.37 0.72 12.93
N VAL A 253 10.40 -0.02 11.81
CA VAL A 253 9.99 -1.44 11.76
C VAL A 253 10.88 -2.30 12.66
N GLU A 254 12.19 -2.10 12.65
CA GLU A 254 13.14 -2.84 13.50
C GLU A 254 12.89 -2.57 14.98
N GLU A 255 12.59 -1.32 15.34
CA GLU A 255 12.19 -0.94 16.70
C GLU A 255 10.87 -1.62 17.11
N LEU A 256 9.85 -1.59 16.26
CA LEU A 256 8.57 -2.26 16.52
C LEU A 256 8.70 -3.78 16.69
N ILE A 257 9.64 -4.40 15.97
CA ILE A 257 9.98 -5.83 16.16
C ILE A 257 10.60 -6.04 17.55
N CYS A 258 11.57 -5.21 17.94
CA CYS A 258 12.21 -5.28 19.25
C CYS A 258 11.22 -5.09 20.41
N LEU A 259 10.24 -4.19 20.24
CA LEU A 259 9.17 -3.94 21.21
C LEU A 259 8.06 -5.01 21.20
N GLY A 260 8.09 -5.93 20.23
CA GLY A 260 7.06 -6.95 20.04
C GLY A 260 5.75 -6.43 19.46
N GLU A 261 5.66 -5.14 19.14
CA GLU A 261 4.48 -4.49 18.53
C GLU A 261 4.23 -5.01 17.11
N TRP A 262 5.29 -5.29 16.34
CA TRP A 262 5.19 -5.80 14.96
C TRP A 262 4.47 -7.15 14.85
N ALA A 263 4.50 -7.98 15.89
CA ALA A 263 3.85 -9.30 15.91
C ALA A 263 2.41 -9.28 16.47
N ARG A 264 1.92 -8.11 16.92
CA ARG A 264 0.56 -7.96 17.48
C ARG A 264 -0.51 -7.94 16.39
N PRO A 265 -1.79 -8.03 16.77
CA PRO A 265 -2.87 -7.80 15.82
C PRO A 265 -2.87 -6.36 15.28
N HIS A 266 -3.06 -6.20 13.98
CA HIS A 266 -3.10 -4.92 13.26
C HIS A 266 -4.47 -4.71 12.57
N PRO A 267 -5.51 -4.29 13.32
CA PRO A 267 -6.85 -4.06 12.78
C PRO A 267 -6.91 -2.72 12.03
N TRP A 268 -6.24 -2.64 10.90
CA TRP A 268 -6.18 -1.43 10.07
C TRP A 268 -7.52 -1.11 9.42
N ALA A 269 -7.80 0.18 9.23
CA ALA A 269 -8.90 0.63 8.39
C ALA A 269 -8.41 1.67 7.38
N MET A 270 -8.73 1.45 6.11
CA MET A 270 -8.35 2.34 5.03
C MET A 270 -9.54 2.55 4.09
N VAL A 271 -9.86 3.81 3.82
CA VAL A 271 -10.99 4.20 2.95
C VAL A 271 -10.57 5.30 1.99
N PHE A 272 -11.11 5.27 0.78
CA PHE A 272 -11.09 6.42 -0.12
C PHE A 272 -12.31 7.30 0.16
N LEU A 273 -12.09 8.59 0.26
CA LEU A 273 -13.13 9.60 0.48
C LEU A 273 -13.09 10.59 -0.69
N PRO A 274 -14.23 11.06 -1.23
CA PRO A 274 -14.23 12.21 -2.14
C PRO A 274 -13.64 13.42 -1.42
N ALA A 275 -12.79 14.21 -2.08
CA ALA A 275 -12.08 15.31 -1.42
C ALA A 275 -13.03 16.31 -0.74
N SER A 276 -14.21 16.54 -1.34
CA SER A 276 -15.25 17.42 -0.79
C SER A 276 -15.84 16.95 0.56
N GLN A 277 -15.76 15.66 0.87
CA GLN A 277 -16.30 15.06 2.10
C GLN A 277 -15.21 14.62 3.10
N ALA A 278 -13.95 14.57 2.66
CA ALA A 278 -12.85 13.99 3.43
C ALA A 278 -12.67 14.63 4.81
N ALA A 279 -12.67 15.97 4.88
CA ALA A 279 -12.48 16.68 6.15
C ALA A 279 -13.55 16.31 7.20
N ALA A 280 -14.83 16.33 6.80
CA ALA A 280 -15.93 16.02 7.71
C ALA A 280 -15.88 14.57 8.23
N VAL A 281 -15.58 13.60 7.35
CA VAL A 281 -15.50 12.18 7.75
C VAL A 281 -14.29 11.93 8.66
N ILE A 282 -13.13 12.54 8.36
CA ILE A 282 -11.93 12.40 9.18
C ILE A 282 -12.17 13.01 10.56
N GLU A 283 -12.65 14.25 10.64
CA GLU A 283 -12.89 14.92 11.93
C GLU A 283 -13.94 14.21 12.77
N SER A 284 -15.04 13.74 12.16
CA SER A 284 -16.03 12.91 12.88
C SER A 284 -15.43 11.60 13.39
N THR A 285 -14.55 10.97 12.62
CA THR A 285 -13.84 9.75 13.06
C THR A 285 -12.90 10.03 14.22
N LEU A 286 -12.12 11.11 14.14
CA LEU A 286 -11.18 11.51 15.19
C LEU A 286 -11.89 11.94 16.47
N ALA A 287 -13.08 12.55 16.39
CA ALA A 287 -13.88 12.95 17.55
C ALA A 287 -14.37 11.76 18.39
N ASP A 288 -14.52 10.58 17.78
CA ASP A 288 -14.91 9.34 18.47
C ASP A 288 -13.72 8.47 18.87
N MET A 289 -12.49 8.98 18.71
CA MET A 289 -11.27 8.23 18.97
C MET A 289 -10.44 8.89 20.06
N THR A 290 -9.84 8.03 20.86
CA THR A 290 -8.76 8.33 21.79
C THR A 290 -7.44 7.74 21.29
N PRO A 291 -6.28 8.15 21.83
CA PRO A 291 -5.01 7.51 21.50
C PRO A 291 -5.00 6.00 21.77
N THR A 292 -5.75 5.52 22.78
CA THR A 292 -5.88 4.09 23.08
C THR A 292 -6.65 3.30 22.02
N ASP A 293 -7.45 3.96 21.17
CA ASP A 293 -8.10 3.32 20.03
C ASP A 293 -7.15 3.13 18.84
N LEU A 294 -6.00 3.83 18.83
CA LEU A 294 -4.97 3.73 17.81
C LEU A 294 -3.92 2.66 18.15
N GLY A 295 -3.63 2.47 19.44
CA GLY A 295 -2.52 1.64 19.91
C GLY A 295 -1.25 2.47 20.13
N LEU A 296 -0.26 1.88 20.80
CA LEU A 296 0.99 2.58 21.15
C LEU A 296 1.82 2.95 19.92
N SER A 297 1.72 2.14 18.87
CA SER A 297 2.51 2.26 17.64
C SER A 297 1.66 2.54 16.41
N GLY A 298 0.37 2.86 16.61
CA GLY A 298 -0.53 3.11 15.49
C GLY A 298 -0.31 4.49 14.87
N VAL A 299 -0.64 4.61 13.59
CA VAL A 299 -0.42 5.82 12.79
C VAL A 299 -1.68 6.17 12.02
N ILE A 300 -1.96 7.46 11.87
CA ILE A 300 -3.03 7.97 11.02
C ILE A 300 -2.42 8.71 9.84
N LEU A 301 -2.77 8.29 8.63
CA LEU A 301 -2.29 8.89 7.38
C LEU A 301 -3.46 9.44 6.55
N VAL A 302 -3.23 10.61 5.95
CA VAL A 302 -4.18 11.27 5.03
C VAL A 302 -3.41 11.63 3.76
N LYS A 303 -3.78 11.03 2.62
CA LYS A 303 -3.11 11.31 1.33
C LYS A 303 -4.13 11.72 0.29
N SER A 304 -3.98 12.91 -0.27
CA SER A 304 -4.69 13.33 -1.48
C SER A 304 -4.03 12.64 -2.67
N LEU A 305 -4.82 12.02 -3.53
CA LEU A 305 -4.30 11.19 -4.60
C LEU A 305 -4.78 11.68 -5.97
N ARG A 306 -4.05 11.27 -7.00
CA ARG A 306 -4.57 11.14 -8.35
C ARG A 306 -4.68 9.65 -8.64
N ILE A 307 -5.66 9.23 -9.42
CA ILE A 307 -5.74 7.85 -9.91
C ILE A 307 -5.90 7.93 -11.42
N GLY A 308 -5.17 7.09 -12.14
CA GLY A 308 -5.34 6.94 -13.58
C GLY A 308 -6.45 5.93 -13.89
N HIS A 309 -6.24 5.12 -14.92
CA HIS A 309 -7.21 4.10 -15.31
C HIS A 309 -6.89 2.77 -14.60
N VAL A 310 -7.46 2.60 -13.40
CA VAL A 310 -7.39 1.35 -12.59
C VAL A 310 -8.79 1.01 -12.07
N PRO A 311 -9.67 0.43 -12.93
CA PRO A 311 -11.09 0.32 -12.63
C PRO A 311 -11.42 -0.53 -11.39
N MET A 312 -10.61 -1.54 -11.08
CA MET A 312 -10.87 -2.41 -9.91
C MET A 312 -10.55 -1.73 -8.57
N LEU A 313 -9.85 -0.59 -8.56
CA LEU A 313 -9.57 0.14 -7.33
C LEU A 313 -10.82 0.81 -6.76
N ALA A 314 -11.81 1.10 -7.63
CA ALA A 314 -13.12 1.64 -7.28
C ALA A 314 -13.07 2.88 -6.36
N ALA A 315 -12.07 3.74 -6.55
CA ALA A 315 -11.95 4.99 -5.81
C ALA A 315 -12.77 6.12 -6.48
N PRO A 316 -13.20 7.14 -5.72
CA PRO A 316 -13.73 8.39 -6.27
C PRO A 316 -12.74 9.09 -7.23
N ASP A 317 -13.23 10.01 -8.06
CA ASP A 317 -12.42 10.75 -9.04
C ASP A 317 -11.34 11.65 -8.41
N ASP A 318 -11.62 12.23 -7.24
CA ASP A 318 -10.72 13.10 -6.47
C ASP A 318 -10.43 12.52 -5.06
N PRO A 319 -9.81 11.33 -4.97
CA PRO A 319 -9.82 10.57 -3.75
C PRO A 319 -8.79 11.08 -2.74
N VAL A 320 -9.22 11.15 -1.49
CA VAL A 320 -8.38 11.22 -0.31
C VAL A 320 -8.37 9.85 0.35
N LEU A 321 -7.19 9.24 0.43
CA LEU A 321 -6.98 8.02 1.21
C LEU A 321 -6.83 8.39 2.69
N PHE A 322 -7.78 7.95 3.50
CA PHE A 322 -7.72 8.05 4.95
C PHE A 322 -7.42 6.69 5.55
N SER A 323 -6.31 6.60 6.28
CA SER A 323 -5.80 5.35 6.84
C SER A 323 -5.64 5.49 8.35
N VAL A 324 -6.25 4.56 9.08
CA VAL A 324 -6.07 4.40 10.52
C VAL A 324 -5.41 3.05 10.75
N LEU A 325 -4.09 3.09 10.91
CA LEU A 325 -3.21 1.93 11.00
C LEU A 325 -2.99 1.57 12.47
N ARG A 326 -3.90 0.77 13.01
CA ARG A 326 -3.91 0.39 14.43
C ARG A 326 -2.94 -0.74 14.77
N THR A 327 -2.50 -0.76 16.02
CA THR A 327 -1.86 -1.92 16.64
C THR A 327 -2.58 -2.23 17.96
N ALA A 328 -2.99 -3.49 18.17
CA ALA A 328 -3.67 -3.90 19.41
C ALA A 328 -2.65 -4.10 20.55
N SER A 329 -2.08 -2.98 21.02
CA SER A 329 -1.07 -2.94 22.07
C SER A 329 -1.68 -3.24 23.46
N PRO A 330 -0.88 -3.72 24.43
CA PRO A 330 -1.35 -3.95 25.80
C PRO A 330 -1.86 -2.66 26.44
N GLY A 331 -3.00 -2.73 27.13
CA GLY A 331 -3.63 -1.56 27.75
C GLY A 331 -4.38 -0.64 26.78
N CYS A 332 -4.40 -0.95 25.49
CA CYS A 332 -5.19 -0.24 24.47
C CYS A 332 -6.50 -0.99 24.17
N ALA A 333 -7.33 -0.44 23.28
CA ALA A 333 -8.59 -1.06 22.89
C ALA A 333 -8.38 -2.50 22.36
N PRO A 334 -9.23 -3.47 22.73
CA PRO A 334 -9.10 -4.83 22.23
C PRO A 334 -9.52 -4.92 20.76
N VAL A 335 -9.04 -5.96 20.06
CA VAL A 335 -9.30 -6.18 18.62
C VAL A 335 -10.79 -6.07 18.24
N PRO A 336 -11.76 -6.65 18.97
CA PRO A 336 -13.18 -6.54 18.60
C PRO A 336 -13.68 -5.10 18.55
N ASP A 337 -13.22 -4.23 19.45
CA ASP A 337 -13.63 -2.82 19.52
C ASP A 337 -13.01 -2.02 18.38
N MET A 338 -11.73 -2.29 18.07
CA MET A 338 -11.05 -1.72 16.91
C MET A 338 -11.74 -2.13 15.59
N LEU A 339 -12.15 -3.40 15.44
CA LEU A 339 -12.91 -3.86 14.27
C LEU A 339 -14.31 -3.23 14.18
N ALA A 340 -14.97 -3.00 15.32
CA ALA A 340 -16.23 -2.27 15.35
C ALA A 340 -16.04 -0.81 14.92
N ALA A 341 -14.96 -0.15 15.33
CA ALA A 341 -14.59 1.19 14.89
C ALA A 341 -14.29 1.23 13.38
N ASN A 342 -13.58 0.24 12.84
CA ASN A 342 -13.31 0.11 11.42
C ASN A 342 -14.60 0.04 10.59
N ARG A 343 -15.58 -0.75 11.05
CA ARG A 343 -16.91 -0.83 10.40
C ARG A 343 -17.68 0.50 10.45
N ARG A 344 -17.59 1.25 11.55
CA ARG A 344 -18.18 2.60 11.64
C ARG A 344 -17.52 3.58 10.65
N LEU A 345 -16.19 3.55 10.54
CA LEU A 345 -15.46 4.36 9.55
C LEU A 345 -15.88 4.01 8.12
N LEU A 346 -15.95 2.72 7.77
CA LEU A 346 -16.40 2.31 6.43
C LEU A 346 -17.84 2.76 6.14
N ALA A 347 -18.74 2.68 7.13
CA ALA A 347 -20.12 3.15 6.99
C ALA A 347 -20.18 4.66 6.74
N ARG A 348 -19.39 5.48 7.46
CA ARG A 348 -19.27 6.93 7.23
C ARG A 348 -18.72 7.25 5.85
N ALA A 349 -17.65 6.55 5.45
CA ALA A 349 -17.05 6.71 4.13
C ALA A 349 -18.08 6.42 3.04
N THR A 350 -18.78 5.29 3.13
CA THR A 350 -19.80 4.87 2.15
C THR A 350 -20.95 5.88 2.07
N ALA A 351 -21.44 6.36 3.22
CA ALA A 351 -22.50 7.37 3.28
C ALA A 351 -22.08 8.70 2.64
N ALA A 352 -20.78 9.01 2.63
CA ALA A 352 -20.19 10.18 2.00
C ALA A 352 -19.79 9.97 0.53
N GLY A 353 -20.14 8.84 -0.09
CA GLY A 353 -19.74 8.50 -1.47
C GLY A 353 -18.30 7.98 -1.60
N GLY A 354 -17.65 7.66 -0.48
CA GLY A 354 -16.36 7.00 -0.43
C GLY A 354 -16.46 5.48 -0.56
N THR A 355 -15.30 4.84 -0.68
CA THR A 355 -15.18 3.39 -0.89
C THR A 355 -14.10 2.78 -0.01
N ARG A 356 -14.13 1.45 0.10
CA ARG A 356 -13.14 0.67 0.85
C ARG A 356 -11.83 0.61 0.08
N TYR A 357 -10.69 0.83 0.75
CA TYR A 357 -9.40 0.37 0.25
C TYR A 357 -9.13 -1.03 0.81
N ALA A 358 -8.97 -2.02 -0.06
CA ALA A 358 -9.05 -3.44 0.32
C ALA A 358 -7.90 -3.97 1.21
N VAL A 359 -6.92 -3.13 1.52
CA VAL A 359 -5.89 -3.37 2.55
C VAL A 359 -6.43 -2.87 3.90
N ASP A 360 -7.40 -3.58 4.45
CA ASP A 360 -8.05 -3.21 5.72
C ASP A 360 -8.60 -4.44 6.47
N SER A 361 -9.17 -4.19 7.65
CA SER A 361 -9.79 -5.15 8.55
C SER A 361 -11.23 -4.74 8.85
N THR A 362 -12.04 -4.63 7.78
CA THR A 362 -13.48 -4.29 7.86
C THR A 362 -14.39 -5.47 7.48
N GLY A 363 -13.82 -6.62 7.14
CA GLY A 363 -14.51 -7.79 6.59
C GLY A 363 -15.28 -8.65 7.59
#